data_AF-A0A961XP25-F1
#
_entry.id   AF-A0A961XP25-F1
#
_cell.length_a   1.000
_cell.length_b   1.000
_cell.length_c   1.000
_cell.angle_alpha   90.00
_cell.angle_beta   90.00
_cell.angle_gamma   90.00
#
_symmetry.space_group_name_H-M   'P 1'
#
loop_
_entity.id
_entity.type
_entity.pdbx_description
1 polymer ?
#
loop_
_entity_poly.entity_id
_entity_poly.type
_entity_poly.pdbx_seq_one_letter_code
_entity_poly.pdbx_strand_id
1 'polypeptide(L)'
;MSDPQNPVVVWFREDLRVADNPALFKACETRKPIIAVFILDEETPGLRAFGAAQKWMLHHGLADLSKSLETLGGALVLAKGGSEAILNGLIDETGATEIFWNRRYGPGEIALDTRLKSAFGERGISAHSYLGALLHEPHRVRTANGDPFRVYSPFWRALEKLGDPRTPLPVPDKVHSHPSTKAGLSLGDLDLLPTRPDWAQGLRESWPHGETGAQAMLTNFLDSGLSGYANGRDMPGQQNVSRLSPYLRFGMISPYQIWHAAMAADASAKDREKFLKEVGWREFAYHLLFNYPDIGWRNFSQRFDDFPWTEEDGPALDAW
;
A
#
# COMPACT_ATOMS: atom_id res chain seq x y z
N MET A 1 3.83 17.88 29.13
CA MET A 1 4.67 16.66 29.10
C MET A 1 3.70 15.49 28.90
N SER A 2 3.89 14.67 27.86
CA SER A 2 3.00 13.53 27.58
C SER A 2 3.10 12.52 28.72
N ASP A 3 1.97 12.06 29.24
CA ASP A 3 1.94 10.95 30.21
C ASP A 3 2.52 9.69 29.53
N PRO A 4 3.49 9.00 30.15
CA PRO A 4 4.06 7.75 29.61
C PRO A 4 3.02 6.63 29.41
N GLN A 5 1.79 6.76 29.94
CA GLN A 5 0.68 5.85 29.65
C GLN A 5 -0.13 6.21 28.41
N ASN A 6 -0.01 7.42 27.86
CA ASN A 6 -0.83 7.83 26.72
C ASN A 6 -0.51 6.96 25.50
N PRO A 7 -1.54 6.40 24.84
CA PRO A 7 -1.32 5.54 23.69
C PRO A 7 -0.78 6.31 22.50
N VAL A 8 -0.24 5.57 21.52
CA VAL A 8 0.06 6.08 20.19
C VAL A 8 -0.89 5.46 19.17
N VAL A 9 -1.22 6.21 18.13
CA VAL A 9 -2.09 5.72 17.05
C VAL A 9 -1.23 5.20 15.89
N VAL A 10 -1.51 3.99 15.40
CA VAL A 10 -0.95 3.48 14.14
C VAL A 10 -2.09 3.40 13.13
N TRP A 11 -2.05 4.25 12.11
CA TRP A 11 -3.10 4.32 11.11
C TRP A 11 -2.71 3.54 9.85
N PHE A 12 -3.34 2.38 9.68
CA PHE A 12 -3.22 1.50 8.52
C PHE A 12 -4.16 1.94 7.40
N ARG A 13 -3.68 1.86 6.15
CA ARG A 13 -4.45 2.13 4.93
C ARG A 13 -4.08 1.11 3.84
N GLU A 14 -2.99 1.36 3.12
CA GLU A 14 -2.52 0.55 1.99
C GLU A 14 -1.19 -0.15 2.32
N ASP A 15 -1.11 -0.60 3.56
CA ASP A 15 0.06 -1.17 4.22
C ASP A 15 -0.37 -2.27 5.19
N LEU A 16 -1.29 -3.14 4.73
CA LEU A 16 -1.97 -4.18 5.50
C LEU A 16 -1.06 -5.37 5.82
N ARG A 17 0.03 -5.12 6.55
CA ARG A 17 1.03 -6.08 6.97
C ARG A 17 1.69 -5.69 8.29
N VAL A 18 2.19 -6.67 9.02
CA VAL A 18 3.00 -6.46 10.24
C VAL A 18 4.50 -6.59 9.97
N ALA A 19 4.92 -7.39 8.97
CA ALA A 19 6.31 -7.44 8.56
C ALA A 19 6.68 -6.24 7.69
N ASP A 20 7.91 -5.75 7.81
CA ASP A 20 8.40 -4.62 7.05
C ASP A 20 7.45 -3.41 7.02
N ASN A 21 6.82 -3.11 8.16
CA ASN A 21 5.93 -1.97 8.32
C ASN A 21 6.64 -0.90 9.19
N PRO A 22 7.25 0.13 8.60
CA PRO A 22 8.01 1.13 9.35
C PRO A 22 7.19 1.91 10.37
N ALA A 23 5.94 2.25 10.04
CA ALA A 23 5.05 2.94 10.97
C ALA A 23 4.76 2.10 12.22
N LEU A 24 4.36 0.84 12.03
CA LEU A 24 4.12 -0.09 13.13
C LEU A 24 5.40 -0.34 13.94
N PHE A 25 6.52 -0.61 13.25
CA PHE A 25 7.81 -0.87 13.87
C PHE A 25 8.25 0.31 14.76
N LYS A 26 8.18 1.53 14.24
CA LYS A 26 8.55 2.76 14.96
C LYS A 26 7.61 3.06 16.12
N ALA A 27 6.31 2.77 15.97
CA ALA A 27 5.36 2.89 17.07
C ALA A 27 5.69 1.91 18.21
N CYS A 28 6.05 0.65 17.90
CA CYS A 28 6.45 -0.32 18.91
C CYS A 28 7.74 0.07 19.66
N GLU A 29 8.68 0.75 19.00
CA GLU A 29 9.90 1.26 19.66
C GLU A 29 9.62 2.28 20.77
N THR A 30 8.45 2.96 20.73
CA THR A 30 8.03 3.88 21.81
C THR A 30 7.69 3.16 23.12
N ARG A 31 7.39 1.86 23.06
CA ARG A 31 6.92 1.01 24.18
C ARG A 31 5.63 1.51 24.83
N LYS A 32 4.90 2.41 24.19
CA LYS A 32 3.59 2.88 24.63
C LYS A 32 2.48 1.93 24.15
N PRO A 33 1.30 1.95 24.78
CA PRO A 33 0.13 1.25 24.23
C PRO A 33 -0.20 1.75 22.81
N ILE A 34 -0.60 0.84 21.92
CA ILE A 34 -0.88 1.12 20.51
C ILE A 34 -2.38 0.99 20.24
N ILE A 35 -2.93 1.99 19.57
CA ILE A 35 -4.24 1.96 18.92
C ILE A 35 -3.99 1.76 17.42
N ALA A 36 -4.03 0.51 16.95
CA ALA A 36 -3.96 0.21 15.53
C ALA A 36 -5.35 0.42 14.93
N VAL A 37 -5.47 1.28 13.92
CA VAL A 37 -6.74 1.65 13.30
C VAL A 37 -6.66 1.57 11.78
N PHE A 38 -7.71 1.02 11.17
CA PHE A 38 -8.01 1.15 9.76
C PHE A 38 -9.31 1.93 9.58
N ILE A 39 -9.33 2.86 8.63
CA ILE A 39 -10.50 3.70 8.32
C ILE A 39 -10.86 3.48 6.86
N LEU A 40 -12.06 2.96 6.59
CA LEU A 40 -12.64 2.95 5.26
C LEU A 40 -13.17 4.36 4.95
N ASP A 41 -12.33 5.15 4.31
CA ASP A 41 -12.63 6.54 3.96
C ASP A 41 -13.03 6.65 2.48
N GLU A 42 -14.33 6.72 2.24
CA GLU A 42 -14.93 7.01 0.93
C GLU A 42 -15.61 8.40 0.92
N GLU A 43 -15.37 9.22 1.95
CA GLU A 43 -16.03 10.52 2.15
C GLU A 43 -15.07 11.70 1.91
N THR A 44 -13.77 11.53 2.22
CA THR A 44 -12.78 12.59 2.07
C THR A 44 -12.57 12.94 0.59
N PRO A 45 -12.77 14.23 0.21
CA PRO A 45 -12.59 14.66 -1.17
C PRO A 45 -11.18 14.36 -1.72
N GLY A 46 -11.14 13.86 -2.95
CA GLY A 46 -9.89 13.54 -3.65
C GLY A 46 -9.37 12.12 -3.39
N LEU A 47 -9.94 11.38 -2.45
CA LEU A 47 -9.69 9.94 -2.32
C LEU A 47 -10.53 9.18 -3.35
N ARG A 48 -9.91 8.18 -3.99
CA ARG A 48 -10.59 7.32 -4.94
C ARG A 48 -11.26 6.17 -4.20
N ALA A 49 -12.58 6.03 -4.35
CA ALA A 49 -13.32 4.88 -3.82
C ALA A 49 -12.82 3.56 -4.42
N PHE A 50 -12.92 2.48 -3.66
CA PHE A 50 -12.50 1.15 -4.11
C PHE A 50 -13.55 0.52 -5.04
N GLY A 51 -13.10 -0.10 -6.11
CA GLY A 51 -13.95 -0.96 -6.93
C GLY A 51 -14.33 -2.26 -6.20
N ALA A 52 -15.33 -3.00 -6.71
CA ALA A 52 -15.87 -4.19 -6.01
C ALA A 52 -14.81 -5.29 -5.74
N ALA A 53 -13.95 -5.59 -6.72
CA ALA A 53 -12.84 -6.54 -6.54
C ALA A 53 -11.77 -6.04 -5.54
N GLN A 54 -11.54 -4.72 -5.49
CA GLN A 54 -10.65 -4.11 -4.51
C GLN A 54 -11.24 -4.22 -3.10
N LYS A 55 -12.54 -3.97 -2.92
CA LYS A 55 -13.24 -4.15 -1.64
C LYS A 55 -13.17 -5.60 -1.17
N TRP A 56 -13.38 -6.56 -2.07
CA TRP A 56 -13.22 -7.99 -1.76
C TRP A 56 -11.80 -8.32 -1.27
N MET A 57 -10.77 -7.82 -1.96
CA MET A 57 -9.37 -8.03 -1.56
C MET A 57 -9.06 -7.35 -0.22
N LEU A 58 -9.58 -6.13 -0.03
CA LEU A 58 -9.43 -5.35 1.20
C LEU A 58 -10.02 -6.09 2.41
N HIS A 59 -11.23 -6.65 2.28
CA HIS A 59 -11.86 -7.43 3.34
C HIS A 59 -10.93 -8.53 3.87
N HIS A 60 -10.40 -9.34 2.96
CA HIS A 60 -9.52 -10.44 3.29
C HIS A 60 -8.15 -9.99 3.82
N GLY A 61 -7.65 -8.85 3.33
CA GLY A 61 -6.47 -8.20 3.88
C GLY A 61 -6.64 -7.75 5.32
N LEU A 62 -7.78 -7.12 5.64
CA LEU A 62 -8.10 -6.67 7.00
C LEU A 62 -8.30 -7.83 7.97
N ALA A 63 -8.92 -8.92 7.50
CA ALA A 63 -9.09 -10.13 8.31
C ALA A 63 -7.73 -10.74 8.70
N ASP A 64 -6.80 -10.87 7.75
CA ASP A 64 -5.45 -11.39 8.01
C ASP A 64 -4.62 -10.42 8.88
N LEU A 65 -4.71 -9.11 8.64
CA LEU A 65 -4.05 -8.10 9.48
C LEU A 65 -4.55 -8.14 10.92
N SER A 66 -5.88 -8.24 11.14
CA SER A 66 -6.45 -8.36 12.49
C SER A 66 -5.89 -9.57 13.22
N LYS A 67 -5.88 -10.74 12.56
CA LYS A 67 -5.33 -11.98 13.12
C LYS A 67 -3.84 -11.87 13.42
N SER A 68 -3.07 -11.23 12.54
CA SER A 68 -1.63 -11.00 12.74
C SER A 68 -1.38 -10.08 13.93
N LEU A 69 -2.14 -9.00 14.07
CA LEU A 69 -2.06 -8.09 15.22
C LEU A 69 -2.47 -8.80 16.52
N GLU A 70 -3.54 -9.59 16.53
CA GLU A 70 -3.99 -10.39 17.68
C GLU A 70 -2.90 -11.37 18.14
N THR A 71 -2.22 -12.03 17.20
CA THR A 71 -1.10 -12.94 17.49
C THR A 71 0.05 -12.21 18.17
N LEU A 72 0.27 -10.93 17.85
CA LEU A 72 1.27 -10.07 18.47
C LEU A 72 0.79 -9.43 19.79
N GLY A 73 -0.44 -9.69 20.25
CA GLY A 73 -1.05 -9.07 21.43
C GLY A 73 -1.73 -7.72 21.18
N GLY A 74 -1.84 -7.33 19.90
CA GLY A 74 -2.53 -6.16 19.39
C GLY A 74 -4.02 -6.40 19.14
N ALA A 75 -4.71 -5.36 18.65
CA ALA A 75 -6.05 -5.46 18.09
C ALA A 75 -6.21 -4.37 17.01
N LEU A 76 -6.99 -4.67 15.96
CA LEU A 76 -7.29 -3.71 14.89
C LEU A 76 -8.66 -3.05 15.11
N VAL A 77 -8.66 -1.74 15.28
CA VAL A 77 -9.88 -0.93 15.27
C VAL A 77 -10.30 -0.69 13.83
N LEU A 78 -11.53 -1.02 13.49
CA LEU A 78 -12.12 -0.68 12.19
C LEU A 78 -13.08 0.50 12.34
N ALA A 79 -12.99 1.44 11.42
CA ALA A 79 -13.91 2.57 11.32
C ALA A 79 -14.26 2.85 9.86
N LYS A 80 -15.34 3.61 9.65
CA LYS A 80 -15.82 4.03 8.33
C LYS A 80 -16.24 5.49 8.39
N GLY A 81 -15.83 6.28 7.41
CA GLY A 81 -16.13 7.70 7.28
C GLY A 81 -14.87 8.56 7.10
N GLY A 82 -15.03 9.88 7.18
CA GLY A 82 -13.93 10.84 7.02
C GLY A 82 -12.79 10.65 8.04
N SER A 83 -11.60 10.32 7.55
CA SER A 83 -10.42 9.97 8.37
C SER A 83 -10.08 11.06 9.39
N GLU A 84 -10.20 12.33 8.99
CA GLU A 84 -9.86 13.47 9.85
C GLU A 84 -10.74 13.54 11.10
N ALA A 85 -12.05 13.41 10.96
CA ALA A 85 -12.98 13.43 12.09
C ALA A 85 -12.72 12.25 13.04
N ILE A 86 -12.54 11.05 12.48
CA ILE A 86 -12.31 9.82 13.25
C ILE A 86 -10.99 9.88 14.02
N LEU A 87 -9.90 10.30 13.37
CA LEU A 87 -8.60 10.41 14.03
C LEU A 87 -8.61 11.46 15.14
N ASN A 88 -9.22 12.63 14.90
CA ASN A 88 -9.36 13.65 15.95
C ASN A 88 -10.18 13.10 17.13
N GLY A 89 -11.29 12.40 16.88
CA GLY A 89 -12.09 11.77 17.93
C GLY A 89 -11.31 10.72 18.73
N LEU A 90 -10.55 9.86 18.07
CA LEU A 90 -9.68 8.88 18.74
C LEU A 90 -8.63 9.55 19.61
N ILE A 91 -8.01 10.63 19.13
CA ILE A 91 -7.03 11.39 19.90
C ILE A 91 -7.68 12.03 21.13
N ASP A 92 -8.86 12.63 20.98
CA ASP A 92 -9.59 13.30 22.07
C ASP A 92 -10.05 12.31 23.15
N GLU A 93 -10.54 11.14 22.74
CA GLU A 93 -11.00 10.09 23.65
C GLU A 93 -9.85 9.45 24.43
N THR A 94 -8.70 9.24 23.78
CA THR A 94 -7.62 8.41 24.34
C THR A 94 -6.43 9.20 24.87
N GLY A 95 -6.36 10.50 24.60
CA GLY A 95 -5.23 11.35 24.97
C GLY A 95 -3.95 11.05 24.17
N ALA A 96 -4.06 10.36 23.03
CA ALA A 96 -2.92 10.04 22.19
C ALA A 96 -2.20 11.31 21.69
N THR A 97 -0.88 11.40 21.89
CA THR A 97 -0.07 12.56 21.50
C THR A 97 0.81 12.30 20.29
N GLU A 98 0.81 11.07 19.77
CA GLU A 98 1.62 10.66 18.62
C GLU A 98 0.82 9.75 17.70
N ILE A 99 0.97 9.97 16.40
CA ILE A 99 0.34 9.16 15.36
C ILE A 99 1.38 8.76 14.30
N PHE A 100 1.32 7.51 13.87
CA PHE A 100 2.27 6.87 12.97
C PHE A 100 1.55 6.34 11.74
N TRP A 101 2.10 6.57 10.54
CA TRP A 101 1.60 5.97 9.30
C TRP A 101 2.65 5.81 8.21
N ASN A 102 2.38 4.98 7.19
CA ASN A 102 3.21 4.89 6.00
C ASN A 102 2.69 5.82 4.88
N ARG A 103 3.60 6.54 4.23
CA ARG A 103 3.28 7.51 3.17
C ARG A 103 2.58 6.84 1.99
N ARG A 104 1.60 7.54 1.43
CA ARG A 104 0.96 7.24 0.15
C ARG A 104 1.27 8.36 -0.85
N TYR A 105 1.09 8.10 -2.13
CA TYR A 105 1.64 8.94 -3.21
C TYR A 105 0.60 9.39 -4.24
N GLY A 106 -0.68 9.08 -4.04
CA GLY A 106 -1.77 9.67 -4.79
C GLY A 106 -2.00 11.14 -4.38
N PRO A 107 -2.43 12.01 -5.31
CA PRO A 107 -2.60 13.44 -5.04
C PRO A 107 -3.53 13.76 -3.86
N GLY A 108 -4.71 13.13 -3.81
CA GLY A 108 -5.65 13.31 -2.71
C GLY A 108 -5.13 12.77 -1.37
N GLU A 109 -4.33 11.72 -1.42
CA GLU A 109 -3.73 11.09 -0.24
C GLU A 109 -2.62 11.97 0.35
N ILE A 110 -1.77 12.55 -0.50
CA ILE A 110 -0.76 13.53 -0.11
C ILE A 110 -1.46 14.76 0.48
N ALA A 111 -2.53 15.26 -0.15
CA ALA A 111 -3.26 16.42 0.33
C ALA A 111 -3.87 16.19 1.72
N LEU A 112 -4.46 15.01 1.96
CA LEU A 112 -4.98 14.61 3.27
C LEU A 112 -3.86 14.51 4.31
N ASP A 113 -2.79 13.76 4.03
CA ASP A 113 -1.66 13.58 4.95
C ASP A 113 -1.00 14.92 5.31
N THR A 114 -0.86 15.85 4.35
CA THR A 114 -0.32 17.20 4.58
C THR A 114 -1.22 18.02 5.49
N ARG A 115 -2.54 18.05 5.22
CA ARG A 115 -3.50 18.78 6.05
C ARG A 115 -3.51 18.25 7.49
N LEU A 116 -3.58 16.93 7.65
CA LEU A 116 -3.57 16.27 8.97
C LEU A 116 -2.30 16.58 9.74
N LYS A 117 -1.12 16.52 9.11
CA LYS A 117 0.15 16.89 9.78
C LYS A 117 0.15 18.32 10.27
N SER A 118 -0.35 19.27 9.49
CA SER A 118 -0.45 20.68 9.90
C SER A 118 -1.38 20.82 11.10
N ALA A 119 -2.60 20.30 10.99
CA ALA A 119 -3.61 20.38 12.04
C ALA A 119 -3.17 19.69 13.34
N PHE A 120 -2.53 18.53 13.26
CA PHE A 120 -1.97 17.83 14.42
C PHE A 120 -0.81 18.62 15.05
N GLY A 121 0.06 19.23 14.24
CA GLY A 121 1.14 20.08 14.74
C GLY A 121 0.63 21.28 15.55
N GLU A 122 -0.42 21.95 15.06
CA GLU A 122 -1.08 23.07 15.77
C GLU A 122 -1.70 22.65 17.11
N ARG A 123 -2.10 21.37 17.21
CA ARG A 123 -2.64 20.75 18.44
C ARG A 123 -1.56 20.14 19.35
N GLY A 124 -0.28 20.21 18.98
CA GLY A 124 0.82 19.59 19.73
C GLY A 124 0.87 18.06 19.64
N ILE A 125 0.26 17.47 18.62
CA ILE A 125 0.27 16.04 18.32
C ILE A 125 1.39 15.76 17.31
N SER A 126 2.29 14.84 17.63
CA SER A 126 3.40 14.49 16.73
C SER A 126 2.95 13.48 15.66
N ALA A 127 3.00 13.90 14.40
CA ALA A 127 2.63 13.05 13.26
C ALA A 127 3.85 12.52 12.52
N HIS A 128 4.06 11.20 12.60
CA HIS A 128 5.20 10.49 12.02
C HIS A 128 4.78 9.72 10.77
N SER A 129 5.44 9.99 9.64
CA SER A 129 5.17 9.28 8.39
C SER A 129 6.44 8.66 7.82
N TYR A 130 6.36 7.44 7.30
CA TYR A 130 7.52 6.69 6.80
C TYR A 130 7.36 6.20 5.36
N LEU A 131 8.49 6.03 4.67
CA LEU A 131 8.55 5.34 3.39
C LEU A 131 8.32 3.85 3.62
N GLY A 132 7.23 3.30 3.06
CA GLY A 132 6.93 1.86 3.18
C GLY A 132 6.27 1.24 1.95
N ALA A 133 5.64 2.03 1.09
CA ALA A 133 4.96 1.54 -0.12
C ALA A 133 5.90 1.47 -1.35
N LEU A 134 7.01 2.21 -1.36
CA LEU A 134 7.96 2.30 -2.48
C LEU A 134 9.37 1.96 -1.99
N LEU A 135 10.26 1.56 -2.91
CA LEU A 135 11.69 1.36 -2.62
C LEU A 135 12.38 2.69 -2.34
N HIS A 136 12.01 3.74 -3.09
CA HIS A 136 12.58 5.07 -2.96
C HIS A 136 11.49 6.16 -2.96
N GLU A 137 11.83 7.30 -2.36
CA GLU A 137 10.98 8.49 -2.43
C GLU A 137 10.97 9.07 -3.86
N PRO A 138 9.78 9.32 -4.46
CA PRO A 138 9.67 9.82 -5.84
C PRO A 138 10.45 11.12 -6.11
N HIS A 139 10.54 12.01 -5.11
CA HIS A 139 11.24 13.28 -5.25
C HIS A 139 12.77 13.16 -5.27
N ARG A 140 13.34 12.01 -4.89
CA ARG A 140 14.79 11.77 -4.84
C ARG A 140 15.39 11.34 -6.18
N VAL A 141 14.58 10.81 -7.10
CA VAL A 141 15.06 10.30 -8.39
C VAL A 141 14.91 11.38 -9.45
N ARG A 142 15.96 12.18 -9.66
CA ARG A 142 15.97 13.32 -10.58
C ARG A 142 17.00 13.15 -11.70
N THR A 143 16.76 13.83 -12.83
CA THR A 143 17.79 14.00 -13.87
C THR A 143 18.95 14.85 -13.33
N ALA A 144 20.06 14.92 -14.09
CA ALA A 144 21.20 15.76 -13.72
C ALA A 144 20.84 17.26 -13.57
N ASN A 145 19.79 17.71 -14.25
CA ASN A 145 19.31 19.10 -14.18
C ASN A 145 18.25 19.31 -13.09
N GLY A 146 17.89 18.28 -12.32
CA GLY A 146 16.86 18.36 -11.28
C GLY A 146 15.43 18.06 -11.75
N ASP A 147 15.21 17.85 -13.05
CA ASP A 147 13.89 17.56 -13.61
C ASP A 147 13.41 16.12 -13.30
N PRO A 148 12.08 15.88 -13.22
CA PRO A 148 11.53 14.53 -13.18
C PRO A 148 11.77 13.76 -14.48
N PHE A 149 12.10 12.48 -14.36
CA PHE A 149 12.15 11.58 -15.53
C PHE A 149 10.75 11.38 -16.14
N ARG A 150 10.70 11.37 -17.48
CA ARG A 150 9.52 11.00 -18.29
C ARG A 150 9.69 9.70 -19.07
N VAL A 151 10.88 9.10 -19.02
CA VAL A 151 11.23 7.86 -19.74
C VAL A 151 11.81 6.86 -18.74
N TYR A 152 11.38 5.60 -18.83
CA TYR A 152 11.74 4.56 -17.88
C TYR A 152 13.23 4.21 -17.85
N SER A 153 13.86 3.95 -19.00
CA SER A 153 15.26 3.50 -19.04
C SER A 153 16.24 4.43 -18.31
N PRO A 154 16.22 5.78 -18.50
CA PRO A 154 17.08 6.67 -17.73
C PRO A 154 16.64 6.79 -16.25
N PHE A 155 15.35 6.67 -15.94
CA PHE A 155 14.87 6.59 -14.55
C PHE A 155 15.45 5.37 -13.82
N TRP A 156 15.35 4.18 -14.42
CA TRP A 156 15.87 2.93 -13.86
C TRP A 156 17.38 3.01 -13.60
N ARG A 157 18.15 3.53 -14.57
CA ARG A 157 19.60 3.74 -14.39
C ARG A 157 19.92 4.73 -13.26
N ALA A 158 19.06 5.70 -13.01
CA ALA A 158 19.23 6.64 -11.89
C ALA A 158 18.86 5.98 -10.55
N LEU A 159 17.81 5.15 -10.54
CA LEU A 159 17.37 4.37 -9.38
C LEU A 159 18.46 3.39 -8.93
N GLU A 160 19.04 2.62 -9.86
CA GLU A 160 20.14 1.66 -9.58
C GLU A 160 21.35 2.35 -8.93
N LYS A 161 21.64 3.61 -9.28
CA LYS A 161 22.75 4.37 -8.68
C LYS A 161 22.50 4.79 -7.23
N LEU A 162 21.26 4.71 -6.74
CA LEU A 162 20.95 4.96 -5.33
C LEU A 162 21.39 3.80 -4.41
N GLY A 163 21.83 2.69 -5.00
CA GLY A 163 22.26 1.50 -4.29
C GLY A 163 21.10 0.59 -3.90
N ASP A 164 21.44 -0.50 -3.23
CA ASP A 164 20.46 -1.49 -2.81
C ASP A 164 19.46 -0.90 -1.81
N PRO A 165 18.17 -1.28 -1.89
CA PRO A 165 17.17 -0.84 -0.95
C PRO A 165 17.47 -1.43 0.44
N ARG A 166 17.05 -0.72 1.50
CA ARG A 166 17.21 -1.18 2.88
C ARG A 166 16.71 -2.61 3.07
N THR A 167 17.31 -3.34 4.00
CA THR A 167 16.78 -4.64 4.44
C THR A 167 15.35 -4.47 4.99
N PRO A 168 14.43 -5.42 4.73
CA PRO A 168 13.11 -5.42 5.33
C PRO A 168 13.19 -5.38 6.87
N LEU A 169 12.34 -4.58 7.52
CA LEU A 169 12.25 -4.56 8.98
C LEU A 169 11.61 -5.86 9.47
N PRO A 170 12.05 -6.39 10.62
CA PRO A 170 11.44 -7.59 11.19
C PRO A 170 10.01 -7.29 11.66
N VAL A 171 9.22 -8.35 11.84
CA VAL A 171 7.94 -8.28 12.55
C VAL A 171 8.24 -7.85 14.01
N PRO A 172 7.50 -6.89 14.58
CA PRO A 172 7.66 -6.56 16.00
C PRO A 172 7.36 -7.76 16.89
N ASP A 173 8.13 -7.96 17.97
CA ASP A 173 7.93 -9.09 18.88
C ASP A 173 6.55 -9.06 19.57
N LYS A 174 6.09 -7.86 19.92
CA LYS A 174 4.79 -7.61 20.57
C LYS A 174 4.21 -6.26 20.15
N VAL A 175 2.89 -6.20 20.13
CA VAL A 175 2.10 -4.97 19.99
C VAL A 175 1.29 -4.82 21.26
N HIS A 176 1.63 -3.85 22.11
CA HIS A 176 0.90 -3.62 23.36
C HIS A 176 -0.42 -2.90 23.07
N SER A 177 -1.52 -3.63 22.91
CA SER A 177 -2.83 -3.02 22.60
C SER A 177 -3.33 -2.11 23.72
N HIS A 178 -3.92 -0.96 23.35
CA HIS A 178 -4.67 -0.13 24.29
C HIS A 178 -6.11 -0.65 24.48
N PRO A 179 -6.68 -0.70 25.71
CA PRO A 179 -8.01 -1.30 25.95
C PRO A 179 -9.20 -0.64 25.24
N SER A 180 -9.11 0.66 24.90
CA SER A 180 -10.18 1.38 24.18
C SER A 180 -10.34 0.95 22.71
N THR A 181 -9.45 0.09 22.20
CA THR A 181 -9.54 -0.49 20.85
C THR A 181 -10.75 -1.42 20.61
N LYS A 182 -11.63 -1.62 21.61
CA LYS A 182 -12.78 -2.54 21.51
C LYS A 182 -14.07 -1.90 20.99
N ALA A 183 -14.12 -0.59 20.75
CA ALA A 183 -15.33 0.14 20.34
C ALA A 183 -15.48 0.35 18.82
N GLY A 184 -14.66 -0.31 18.00
CA GLY A 184 -14.70 -0.21 16.54
C GLY A 184 -15.85 -0.99 15.89
N LEU A 185 -16.04 -0.76 14.59
CA LEU A 185 -16.91 -1.56 13.73
C LEU A 185 -16.43 -3.01 13.65
N SER A 186 -17.34 -3.95 13.41
CA SER A 186 -16.96 -5.28 12.96
C SER A 186 -16.53 -5.23 11.48
N LEU A 187 -15.78 -6.25 11.04
CA LEU A 187 -15.41 -6.36 9.62
C LEU A 187 -16.64 -6.48 8.70
N GLY A 188 -17.74 -7.05 9.21
CA GLY A 188 -19.00 -7.14 8.48
C GLY A 188 -19.67 -5.78 8.24
N ASP A 189 -19.53 -4.84 9.18
CA ASP A 189 -20.13 -3.51 9.09
C ASP A 189 -19.48 -2.62 8.01
N LEU A 190 -18.30 -3.01 7.51
CA LEU A 190 -17.64 -2.33 6.40
C LEU A 190 -18.30 -2.63 5.04
N ASP A 191 -19.12 -3.69 4.95
CA ASP A 191 -19.87 -4.09 3.75
C ASP A 191 -19.00 -4.18 2.47
N LEU A 192 -17.91 -4.95 2.58
CA LEU A 192 -16.88 -5.04 1.54
C LEU A 192 -17.04 -6.26 0.62
N LEU A 193 -17.88 -7.24 0.99
CA LEU A 193 -18.06 -8.48 0.24
C LEU A 193 -19.32 -8.44 -0.61
N PRO A 194 -19.31 -9.03 -1.82
CA PRO A 194 -20.53 -9.18 -2.59
C PRO A 194 -21.48 -10.18 -1.94
N THR A 195 -22.78 -9.89 -2.02
CA THR A 195 -23.82 -10.72 -1.40
C THR A 195 -24.70 -11.40 -2.44
N ARG A 196 -25.34 -10.65 -3.33
CA ARG A 196 -26.33 -11.19 -4.29
C ARG A 196 -26.17 -10.57 -5.69
N PRO A 197 -25.60 -11.29 -6.68
CA PRO A 197 -24.95 -12.60 -6.55
C PRO A 197 -23.58 -12.49 -5.85
N ASP A 198 -23.16 -13.56 -5.18
CA ASP A 198 -21.77 -13.72 -4.77
C ASP A 198 -20.91 -14.08 -6.01
N TRP A 199 -20.46 -13.07 -6.73
CA TRP A 199 -19.66 -13.23 -7.94
C TRP A 199 -18.19 -13.59 -7.67
N ALA A 200 -17.75 -13.62 -6.41
CA ALA A 200 -16.32 -13.68 -6.06
C ALA A 200 -15.76 -15.11 -5.89
N GLN A 201 -16.49 -16.15 -6.32
CA GLN A 201 -16.04 -17.54 -6.19
C GLN A 201 -14.66 -17.77 -6.83
N GLY A 202 -14.50 -17.39 -8.11
CA GLY A 202 -13.22 -17.55 -8.80
C GLY A 202 -12.08 -16.75 -8.17
N LEU A 203 -12.38 -15.63 -7.51
CA LEU A 203 -11.38 -14.88 -6.76
C LEU A 203 -10.92 -15.63 -5.51
N ARG A 204 -11.85 -16.23 -4.74
CA ARG A 204 -11.51 -17.04 -3.55
C ARG A 204 -10.59 -18.21 -3.90
N GLU A 205 -10.88 -18.87 -5.02
CA GLU A 205 -10.09 -20.02 -5.49
C GLU A 205 -8.70 -19.59 -6.00
N SER A 206 -8.60 -18.38 -6.55
CA SER A 206 -7.38 -17.91 -7.23
C SER A 206 -6.42 -17.12 -6.34
N TRP A 207 -6.89 -16.53 -5.25
CA TRP A 207 -6.15 -15.53 -4.47
C TRP A 207 -6.11 -15.87 -2.98
N PRO A 208 -4.98 -16.44 -2.50
CA PRO A 208 -4.70 -16.53 -1.07
C PRO A 208 -4.80 -15.17 -0.38
N HIS A 209 -5.23 -15.14 0.87
CA HIS A 209 -5.62 -13.90 1.54
C HIS A 209 -4.49 -13.25 2.34
N GLY A 210 -4.46 -11.92 2.36
CA GLY A 210 -3.62 -11.14 3.27
C GLY A 210 -2.12 -11.19 3.03
N GLU A 211 -1.36 -10.81 4.06
CA GLU A 211 0.10 -10.88 4.11
C GLU A 211 0.59 -12.32 4.00
N THR A 212 -0.08 -13.25 4.70
CA THR A 212 0.21 -14.69 4.61
C THR A 212 0.11 -15.19 3.16
N GLY A 213 -0.98 -14.83 2.47
CA GLY A 213 -1.19 -15.17 1.07
C GLY A 213 -0.18 -14.51 0.14
N ALA A 214 0.20 -13.26 0.41
CA ALA A 214 1.21 -12.56 -0.37
C ALA A 214 2.57 -13.26 -0.31
N GLN A 215 3.00 -13.71 0.88
CA GLN A 215 4.24 -14.46 1.06
C GLN A 215 4.17 -15.82 0.36
N ALA A 216 3.05 -16.55 0.46
CA ALA A 216 2.87 -17.81 -0.25
C ALA A 216 2.97 -17.64 -1.78
N MET A 217 2.38 -16.58 -2.33
CA MET A 217 2.48 -16.24 -3.74
C MET A 217 3.90 -15.88 -4.16
N LEU A 218 4.63 -15.13 -3.33
CA LEU A 218 6.03 -14.80 -3.56
C LEU A 218 6.89 -16.08 -3.57
N THR A 219 6.79 -16.92 -2.55
CA THR A 219 7.54 -18.19 -2.46
C THR A 219 7.28 -19.07 -3.68
N ASN A 220 6.02 -19.32 -4.01
CA ASN A 220 5.67 -20.12 -5.19
C ASN A 220 6.23 -19.54 -6.50
N PHE A 221 6.21 -18.20 -6.63
CA PHE A 221 6.82 -17.54 -7.79
C PHE A 221 8.34 -17.73 -7.82
N LEU A 222 9.04 -17.56 -6.70
CA LEU A 222 10.49 -17.73 -6.67
C LEU A 222 10.90 -19.18 -6.97
N ASP A 223 10.16 -20.15 -6.45
CA ASP A 223 10.47 -21.58 -6.61
C ASP A 223 10.18 -22.09 -8.03
N SER A 224 9.12 -21.61 -8.67
CA SER A 224 8.61 -22.21 -9.91
C SER A 224 8.39 -21.24 -11.07
N GLY A 225 8.13 -19.95 -10.80
CA GLY A 225 7.76 -18.96 -11.83
C GLY A 225 8.91 -18.06 -12.29
N LEU A 226 9.91 -17.84 -11.44
CA LEU A 226 11.03 -16.93 -11.69
C LEU A 226 12.02 -17.51 -12.70
N SER A 227 12.28 -18.82 -12.66
CA SER A 227 13.12 -19.47 -13.66
C SER A 227 12.46 -19.37 -15.04
N GLY A 228 13.16 -18.75 -16.00
CA GLY A 228 12.61 -18.48 -17.33
C GLY A 228 11.67 -17.27 -17.43
N TYR A 229 11.51 -16.50 -16.34
CA TYR A 229 10.67 -15.30 -16.28
C TYR A 229 10.92 -14.34 -17.44
N ALA A 230 12.18 -14.10 -17.79
CA ALA A 230 12.54 -13.08 -18.78
C ALA A 230 11.95 -13.35 -20.17
N ASN A 231 11.67 -14.61 -20.50
CA ASN A 231 11.05 -15.00 -21.76
C ASN A 231 9.57 -15.38 -21.56
N GLY A 232 9.23 -16.05 -20.45
CA GLY A 232 7.87 -16.58 -20.20
C GLY A 232 6.84 -15.51 -19.84
N ARG A 233 7.26 -14.36 -19.31
CA ARG A 233 6.35 -13.25 -18.92
C ARG A 233 5.49 -12.70 -20.06
N ASP A 234 5.92 -12.88 -21.31
CA ASP A 234 5.20 -12.41 -22.50
C ASP A 234 4.15 -13.41 -22.99
N MET A 235 4.08 -14.60 -22.36
CA MET A 235 3.17 -15.69 -22.73
C MET A 235 2.01 -15.77 -21.72
N PRO A 236 0.81 -15.23 -22.03
CA PRO A 236 -0.29 -15.11 -21.05
C PRO A 236 -0.83 -16.47 -20.55
N GLY A 237 -0.65 -17.55 -21.31
CA GLY A 237 -1.04 -18.90 -20.89
C GLY A 237 -0.04 -19.60 -19.97
N GLN A 238 1.13 -19.01 -19.72
CA GLN A 238 2.16 -19.58 -18.86
C GLN A 238 2.11 -19.01 -17.44
N GLN A 239 2.57 -19.80 -16.46
CA GLN A 239 2.60 -19.41 -15.04
C GLN A 239 3.92 -18.74 -14.66
N ASN A 240 4.48 -17.91 -15.55
CA ASN A 240 5.76 -17.21 -15.37
C ASN A 240 5.57 -15.77 -14.87
N VAL A 241 4.56 -15.52 -14.04
CA VAL A 241 4.32 -14.22 -13.41
C VAL A 241 4.04 -14.37 -11.93
N SER A 242 4.45 -13.38 -11.14
CA SER A 242 4.38 -13.46 -9.68
C SER A 242 2.98 -13.36 -9.11
N ARG A 243 2.06 -12.74 -9.87
CA ARG A 243 0.70 -12.40 -9.41
C ARG A 243 0.72 -11.60 -8.08
N LEU A 244 1.78 -10.81 -7.82
CA LEU A 244 1.91 -10.04 -6.58
C LEU A 244 1.25 -8.65 -6.61
N SER A 245 0.71 -8.23 -7.76
CA SER A 245 0.17 -6.87 -7.95
C SER A 245 -0.94 -6.46 -6.96
N PRO A 246 -1.95 -7.29 -6.62
CA PRO A 246 -2.97 -6.87 -5.64
C PRO A 246 -2.37 -6.75 -4.23
N TYR A 247 -1.45 -7.63 -3.85
CA TYR A 247 -0.77 -7.58 -2.55
C TYR A 247 0.12 -6.34 -2.42
N LEU A 248 0.84 -5.97 -3.49
CA LEU A 248 1.60 -4.72 -3.57
C LEU A 248 0.72 -3.47 -3.52
N ARG A 249 -0.51 -3.53 -4.03
CA ARG A 249 -1.47 -2.42 -4.04
C ARG A 249 -2.04 -2.15 -2.64
N PHE A 250 -2.28 -3.18 -1.85
CA PHE A 250 -2.77 -3.05 -0.47
C PHE A 250 -1.65 -3.12 0.58
N GLY A 251 -0.40 -3.20 0.12
CA GLY A 251 0.78 -3.28 0.98
C GLY A 251 0.76 -4.50 1.91
N MET A 252 0.14 -5.60 1.50
CA MET A 252 0.22 -6.91 2.15
C MET A 252 1.60 -7.56 1.97
N ILE A 253 2.40 -7.04 1.03
CA ILE A 253 3.83 -7.31 0.89
C ILE A 253 4.53 -6.03 0.48
N SER A 254 5.72 -5.78 1.03
CA SER A 254 6.51 -4.62 0.65
C SER A 254 7.36 -4.89 -0.59
N PRO A 255 7.71 -3.84 -1.37
CA PRO A 255 8.67 -4.02 -2.45
C PRO A 255 10.08 -4.38 -1.93
N TYR A 256 10.41 -4.06 -0.66
CA TYR A 256 11.66 -4.46 -0.03
C TYR A 256 11.73 -5.98 0.17
N GLN A 257 10.64 -6.59 0.66
CA GLN A 257 10.55 -8.04 0.83
C GLN A 257 10.72 -8.76 -0.52
N ILE A 258 10.05 -8.27 -1.56
CA ILE A 258 10.16 -8.81 -2.92
C ILE A 258 11.58 -8.67 -3.45
N TRP A 259 12.19 -7.50 -3.30
CA TRP A 259 13.54 -7.24 -3.79
C TRP A 259 14.57 -8.20 -3.18
N HIS A 260 14.58 -8.27 -1.86
CA HIS A 260 15.56 -9.09 -1.12
C HIS A 260 15.33 -10.58 -1.38
N ALA A 261 14.08 -11.05 -1.42
CA ALA A 261 13.77 -12.44 -1.71
C ALA A 261 14.14 -12.84 -3.15
N ALA A 262 13.86 -11.98 -4.13
CA ALA A 262 14.23 -12.23 -5.52
C ALA A 262 15.75 -12.23 -5.71
N MET A 263 16.48 -11.33 -5.05
CA MET A 263 17.95 -11.30 -5.09
C MET A 263 18.58 -12.57 -4.52
N ALA A 264 17.97 -13.15 -3.47
CA ALA A 264 18.43 -14.39 -2.85
C ALA A 264 17.98 -15.67 -3.59
N ALA A 265 17.07 -15.57 -4.55
CA ALA A 265 16.49 -16.72 -5.23
C ALA A 265 17.48 -17.41 -6.19
N ASP A 266 17.39 -18.74 -6.24
CA ASP A 266 18.16 -19.59 -7.14
C ASP A 266 17.58 -19.55 -8.57
N ALA A 267 17.88 -18.47 -9.27
CA ALA A 267 17.49 -18.22 -10.66
C ALA A 267 18.64 -17.60 -11.46
N SER A 268 18.46 -17.47 -12.77
CA SER A 268 19.45 -16.75 -13.58
C SER A 268 19.49 -15.26 -13.22
N ALA A 269 20.65 -14.61 -13.33
CA ALA A 269 20.76 -13.16 -13.12
C ALA A 269 19.83 -12.39 -14.07
N LYS A 270 19.71 -12.86 -15.31
CA LYS A 270 18.81 -12.30 -16.33
C LYS A 270 17.34 -12.30 -15.86
N ASP A 271 16.87 -13.40 -15.28
CA ASP A 271 15.49 -13.53 -14.80
C ASP A 271 15.23 -12.63 -13.59
N ARG A 272 16.15 -12.62 -12.61
CA ARG A 272 16.08 -11.74 -11.44
C ARG A 272 16.04 -10.27 -11.86
N GLU A 273 16.99 -9.83 -12.67
CA GLU A 273 17.05 -8.44 -13.15
C GLU A 273 15.80 -8.05 -13.92
N LYS A 274 15.28 -8.94 -14.77
CA LYS A 274 14.08 -8.66 -15.54
C LYS A 274 12.86 -8.53 -14.62
N PHE A 275 12.72 -9.37 -13.61
CA PHE A 275 11.65 -9.26 -12.62
C PHE A 275 11.75 -7.98 -11.78
N LEU A 276 12.95 -7.65 -11.27
CA LEU A 276 13.17 -6.43 -10.48
C LEU A 276 12.94 -5.16 -11.30
N LYS A 277 13.18 -5.17 -12.62
CA LYS A 277 12.78 -4.08 -13.52
C LYS A 277 11.26 -3.90 -13.58
N GLU A 278 10.45 -4.94 -13.43
CA GLU A 278 9.00 -4.78 -13.35
C GLU A 278 8.55 -4.18 -12.00
N VAL A 279 9.28 -4.45 -10.91
CA VAL A 279 9.14 -3.67 -9.66
C VAL A 279 9.56 -2.21 -9.89
N GLY A 280 10.63 -1.98 -10.66
CA GLY A 280 11.05 -0.66 -11.12
C GLY A 280 9.99 0.08 -11.92
N TRP A 281 9.23 -0.60 -12.77
CA TRP A 281 8.11 0.00 -13.50
C TRP A 281 7.00 0.49 -12.56
N ARG A 282 6.76 -0.21 -11.46
CA ARG A 282 5.87 0.28 -10.39
C ARG A 282 6.41 1.55 -9.74
N GLU A 283 7.70 1.59 -9.38
CA GLU A 283 8.34 2.81 -8.87
C GLU A 283 8.22 3.97 -9.86
N PHE A 284 8.40 3.70 -11.15
CA PHE A 284 8.28 4.71 -12.20
C PHE A 284 6.84 5.22 -12.37
N ALA A 285 5.83 4.34 -12.27
CA ALA A 285 4.43 4.75 -12.31
C ALA A 285 4.09 5.73 -11.16
N TYR A 286 4.57 5.44 -9.94
CA TYR A 286 4.42 6.36 -8.81
C TYR A 286 5.26 7.64 -8.96
N HIS A 287 6.45 7.55 -9.57
CA HIS A 287 7.25 8.72 -9.92
C HIS A 287 6.51 9.66 -10.88
N LEU A 288 5.84 9.11 -11.90
CA LEU A 288 5.01 9.89 -12.79
C LEU A 288 3.81 10.49 -12.06
N LEU A 289 3.06 9.70 -11.29
CA LEU A 289 1.89 10.18 -10.54
C LEU A 289 2.25 11.32 -9.57
N PHE A 290 3.39 11.20 -8.87
CA PHE A 290 3.85 12.21 -7.92
C PHE A 290 4.21 13.54 -8.62
N ASN A 291 4.87 13.48 -9.79
CA ASN A 291 5.33 14.66 -10.51
C ASN A 291 4.30 15.25 -11.49
N TYR A 292 3.29 14.45 -11.87
CA TYR A 292 2.18 14.82 -12.76
C TYR A 292 0.86 14.38 -12.12
N PRO A 293 0.35 15.11 -11.11
CA PRO A 293 -0.80 14.70 -10.29
C PRO A 293 -2.09 14.46 -11.08
N ASP A 294 -2.22 15.06 -12.25
CA ASP A 294 -3.36 14.97 -13.15
C ASP A 294 -3.26 13.85 -14.19
N ILE A 295 -2.19 13.02 -14.17
CA ILE A 295 -1.94 11.97 -15.18
C ILE A 295 -3.07 10.93 -15.30
N GLY A 296 -3.89 10.77 -14.26
CA GLY A 296 -5.06 9.89 -14.29
C GLY A 296 -6.31 10.48 -14.96
N TRP A 297 -6.31 11.79 -15.23
CA TRP A 297 -7.47 12.54 -15.72
C TRP A 297 -7.17 13.39 -16.95
N ARG A 298 -5.89 13.67 -17.22
CA ARG A 298 -5.43 14.48 -18.35
C ARG A 298 -4.39 13.70 -19.13
N ASN A 299 -4.40 13.85 -20.46
CA ASN A 299 -3.42 13.19 -21.29
C ASN A 299 -2.02 13.65 -20.91
N PHE A 300 -1.13 12.68 -20.63
CA PHE A 300 0.27 12.98 -20.36
C PHE A 300 0.96 13.68 -21.54
N SER A 301 0.51 13.38 -22.77
CA SER A 301 0.92 14.08 -23.97
C SER A 301 -0.26 14.87 -24.54
N GLN A 302 -0.17 16.19 -24.46
CA GLN A 302 -1.22 17.14 -24.90
C GLN A 302 -1.61 17.00 -26.37
N ARG A 303 -0.79 16.36 -27.22
CA ARG A 303 -1.15 16.07 -28.61
C ARG A 303 -2.38 15.17 -28.76
N PHE A 304 -2.77 14.46 -27.70
CA PHE A 304 -3.94 13.60 -27.68
C PHE A 304 -5.19 14.30 -27.12
N ASP A 305 -5.09 15.57 -26.71
CA ASP A 305 -6.22 16.33 -26.15
C ASP A 305 -7.35 16.47 -27.18
N ASP A 306 -7.00 16.67 -28.45
CA ASP A 306 -7.95 16.77 -29.56
C ASP A 306 -8.09 15.46 -30.36
N PHE A 307 -7.72 14.30 -29.77
CA PHE A 307 -7.86 13.04 -30.48
C PHE A 307 -9.35 12.70 -30.68
N PRO A 308 -9.81 12.45 -31.91
CA PRO A 308 -11.23 12.31 -32.23
C PRO A 308 -11.76 10.91 -31.85
N TRP A 309 -11.83 10.64 -30.55
CA TRP A 309 -12.54 9.47 -30.04
C TRP A 309 -14.03 9.57 -30.37
N THR A 310 -14.69 8.42 -30.53
CA THR A 310 -16.15 8.39 -30.64
C THR A 310 -16.77 8.89 -29.34
N GLU A 311 -17.66 9.88 -29.42
CA GLU A 311 -18.27 10.52 -28.24
C GLU A 311 -19.38 9.68 -27.59
N GLU A 312 -19.91 8.70 -28.31
CA GLU A 312 -21.00 7.85 -27.82
C GLU A 312 -20.46 6.57 -27.18
N ASP A 313 -20.74 6.42 -25.88
CA ASP A 313 -20.72 5.12 -25.22
C ASP A 313 -21.78 4.24 -25.90
N GLY A 314 -21.32 3.28 -26.72
CA GLY A 314 -22.18 2.48 -27.57
C GLY A 314 -22.06 0.98 -27.31
N PRO A 315 -22.76 0.14 -28.09
CA PRO A 315 -22.74 -1.32 -27.94
C PRO A 315 -21.35 -1.95 -27.99
N ALA A 316 -20.38 -1.27 -28.62
CA ALA A 316 -18.99 -1.73 -28.66
C ALA A 316 -18.28 -1.62 -27.30
N LEU A 317 -18.62 -0.62 -26.48
CA LEU A 317 -18.06 -0.45 -25.13
C LEU A 317 -18.65 -1.48 -24.16
N ASP A 318 -19.95 -1.74 -24.23
CA ASP A 318 -20.61 -2.76 -23.39
C ASP A 318 -20.11 -4.19 -23.68
N ALA A 319 -19.73 -4.45 -24.94
CA ALA A 319 -19.21 -5.75 -25.37
C ALA A 319 -17.73 -5.97 -25.02
N TRP A 320 -16.97 -4.90 -24.78
CA TRP A 320 -15.55 -4.94 -24.44
C TRP A 320 -15.33 -5.20 -22.94
#